data_AF-A0A960EDU3-F1
#
_entry.id   AF-A0A960EDU3-F1
#
_cell.length_a   1.000
_cell.length_b   1.000
_cell.length_c   1.000
_cell.angle_alpha   90.00
_cell.angle_beta   90.00
_cell.angle_gamma   90.00
#
_symmetry.space_group_name_H-M   'P 1'
#
loop_
_entity.id
_entity.type
_entity.pdbx_description
1 polymer ?
#
loop_
_entity_poly.entity_id
_entity_poly.type
_entity_poly.pdbx_seq_one_letter_code
_entity_poly.pdbx_strand_id
1 'polypeptide(L)' 'MKAQAVRFYDAHPGPADLRREVVDGLAAAPRAVPPKFFYDERGSALFDRICDLPEYYQTRTEMAILGRA' A
#
# COMPACT_ATOMS: atom_id res chain seq x y z
N MET A 1 -23.46 28.04 -4.46
CA MET A 1 -22.84 26.72 -4.70
C MET A 1 -23.74 25.65 -4.11
N LYS A 2 -24.22 24.68 -4.90
CA LYS A 2 -24.95 23.52 -4.37
C LYS A 2 -23.92 22.51 -3.90
N ALA A 3 -23.96 22.14 -2.61
CA ALA A 3 -23.16 21.02 -2.11
C ALA A 3 -23.62 19.75 -2.82
N GLN A 4 -22.74 19.15 -3.61
CA GLN A 4 -23.00 17.87 -4.25
C GLN A 4 -23.02 16.79 -3.15
N ALA A 5 -24.05 15.95 -3.12
CA ALA A 5 -24.15 14.87 -2.16
C ALA A 5 -23.07 13.82 -2.43
N VAL A 6 -22.01 13.81 -1.64
CA VAL A 6 -20.96 12.79 -1.69
C VAL A 6 -21.55 11.48 -1.16
N ARG A 7 -21.52 10.42 -1.95
CA ARG A 7 -21.79 9.06 -1.48
C ARG A 7 -20.48 8.40 -1.13
N PHE A 8 -20.36 7.95 0.12
CA PHE A 8 -19.23 7.17 0.58
C PHE A 8 -19.51 5.68 0.31
N TYR A 9 -18.64 5.06 -0.48
CA TYR A 9 -18.66 3.61 -0.72
C TYR A 9 -17.46 3.02 0.00
N ASP A 10 -17.73 2.32 1.10
CA ASP A 10 -16.70 1.63 1.85
C ASP A 10 -16.52 0.21 1.30
N ALA A 11 -15.47 0.01 0.50
CA ALA A 11 -15.03 -1.29 0.04
C ALA A 11 -13.85 -1.83 0.88
N HIS A 12 -13.64 -1.28 2.07
CA HIS A 12 -12.56 -1.72 2.95
C HIS A 12 -12.78 -3.21 3.30
N PRO A 13 -11.77 -4.07 3.11
CA PRO A 13 -11.87 -5.46 3.52
C PRO A 13 -12.12 -5.53 5.04
N GLY A 14 -12.63 -6.66 5.54
CA GLY A 14 -12.68 -6.87 6.99
C GLY A 14 -11.31 -6.62 7.65
N PRO A 15 -11.28 -6.26 8.94
CA PRO A 15 -10.02 -6.01 9.65
C PRO A 15 -9.07 -7.19 9.44
N ALA A 16 -7.85 -6.89 8.99
CA ALA A 16 -6.84 -7.92 8.76
C ALA A 16 -6.48 -8.60 10.09
N ASP A 17 -6.51 -9.93 10.13
CA ASP A 17 -6.01 -10.69 11.27
C ASP A 17 -4.51 -10.93 11.07
N LEU A 18 -3.71 -9.95 11.48
CA LEU A 18 -2.26 -10.00 11.37
C LEU A 18 -1.68 -11.30 11.96
N ARG A 19 -2.17 -11.70 13.15
CA ARG A 19 -1.66 -12.89 13.83
C ARG A 19 -1.96 -14.13 12.99
N ARG A 20 -3.21 -14.30 12.54
CA ARG A 20 -3.60 -15.48 11.77
C ARG A 20 -2.85 -15.56 10.45
N GLU A 21 -2.83 -14.46 9.68
CA GLU A 21 -2.20 -14.43 8.36
C GLU A 21 -0.68 -14.67 8.43
N VAL A 22 -0.01 -14.13 9.45
CA VAL A 22 1.43 -14.37 9.67
C VAL A 22 1.69 -15.81 10.10
N VAL A 23 0.91 -16.36 11.03
CA VAL A 23 1.08 -17.75 11.49
C VAL A 23 0.87 -18.73 10.33
N ASP A 24 -0.20 -18.56 9.56
CA ASP A 24 -0.51 -19.43 8.41
C ASP A 24 0.57 -19.31 7.33
N GLY A 25 1.00 -18.08 7.01
CA GLY A 25 2.05 -17.83 6.01
C GLY A 25 3.41 -18.38 6.40
N LEU A 26 3.79 -18.30 7.68
CA LEU A 26 5.03 -18.89 8.18
C LEU A 26 4.95 -20.42 8.31
N ALA A 27 3.76 -21.00 8.42
CA ALA A 27 3.57 -22.46 8.45
C ALA A 27 3.59 -23.10 7.05
N ALA A 28 3.42 -22.31 5.98
CA ALA A 28 3.40 -22.78 4.60
C ALA A 28 4.79 -23.19 4.06
N ALA A 29 4.80 -23.90 2.92
CA ALA A 29 5.99 -24.25 2.15
C ALA A 29 5.76 -23.90 0.66
N PRO A 30 6.38 -22.82 0.14
CA PRO A 30 7.32 -21.92 0.80
C PRO A 30 6.66 -21.00 1.84
N ARG A 31 7.44 -20.53 2.81
CA ARG A 31 6.99 -19.55 3.81
C ARG A 31 6.78 -18.19 3.15
N ALA A 32 5.71 -17.49 3.51
CA ALA A 32 5.38 -16.16 2.97
C ALA A 32 4.73 -15.26 4.02
N VAL A 33 4.81 -13.94 3.82
CA VAL A 33 4.09 -12.92 4.60
C VAL A 33 3.44 -11.95 3.62
N PRO A 34 2.15 -11.59 3.81
CA PRO A 34 1.49 -10.60 2.96
C PRO A 34 2.20 -9.23 2.98
N PRO A 35 2.47 -8.61 1.81
CA PRO A 35 3.23 -7.36 1.74
C PRO A 35 2.49 -6.15 2.33
N LYS A 36 1.17 -6.24 2.55
CA LYS A 36 0.39 -5.19 3.24
C LYS A 36 0.92 -4.89 4.65
N PHE A 37 1.59 -5.86 5.28
CA PHE A 37 2.22 -5.68 6.59
C PHE A 37 3.57 -4.95 6.54
N PHE A 38 4.07 -4.60 5.35
CA PHE A 38 5.24 -3.73 5.21
C PHE A 38 4.95 -2.26 5.49
N TYR A 39 3.67 -1.85 5.54
CA TYR A 39 3.29 -0.44 5.58
C TYR A 39 2.71 -0.03 6.94
N ASP A 40 3.42 -0.34 8.03
CA ASP A 40 3.21 0.38 9.29
C ASP A 40 3.79 1.81 9.18
N GLU A 41 3.79 2.60 10.26
CA GLU A 41 4.30 3.97 10.24
C GLU A 41 5.75 4.03 9.71
N ARG A 42 6.61 3.15 10.22
CA ARG A 42 8.02 3.12 9.85
C ARG A 42 8.21 2.61 8.42
N GLY A 43 7.50 1.56 8.06
CA GLY A 43 7.58 0.93 6.76
C GLY A 43 7.05 1.83 5.64
N SER A 44 6.02 2.62 5.94
CA SER A 44 5.53 3.67 5.04
C SER A 44 6.59 4.75 4.84
N ALA A 45 7.21 5.26 5.90
CA ALA A 45 8.31 6.24 5.78
C ALA A 45 9.53 5.69 5.03
N LEU A 46 9.80 4.38 5.13
CA LEU A 46 10.82 3.71 4.33
C LEU A 46 10.41 3.65 2.85
N PHE A 47 9.14 3.35 2.56
CA PHE A 47 8.63 3.33 1.20
C PHE A 47 8.68 4.71 0.54
N ASP A 48 8.34 5.78 1.28
CA ASP A 48 8.49 7.16 0.79
C ASP A 48 9.94 7.44 0.38
N ARG A 49 10.91 7.00 1.19
CA ARG A 49 12.33 7.12 0.83
C ARG A 49 12.73 6.24 -0.34
N ILE A 50 12.10 5.09 -0.53
CA ILE A 50 12.32 4.21 -1.69
C ILE A 50 11.86 4.94 -2.97
N CYS A 51 10.73 5.66 -2.93
CA CYS A 51 10.23 6.44 -4.06
C CYS A 51 11.21 7.50 -4.60
N ASP A 52 12.14 7.98 -3.75
CA ASP A 52 13.17 8.96 -4.11
C ASP A 52 14.46 8.33 -4.66
N LEU A 53 14.65 7.00 -4.54
CA LEU A 53 15.86 6.33 -4.99
C LEU A 53 16.03 6.41 -6.52
N PRO A 54 17.24 6.67 -7.03
CA PRO A 54 17.47 6.73 -8.47
C PRO A 54 17.13 5.42 -9.19
N GLU A 55 17.30 4.27 -8.51
CA GLU A 55 16.95 2.94 -9.01
C GLU A 55 15.44 2.68 -9.06
N TYR A 56 14.66 3.31 -8.18
CA TYR A 56 13.20 3.14 -8.09
C TYR A 56 12.46 4.20 -8.91
N TYR A 57 12.58 4.08 -10.24
CA TYR A 57 12.07 5.09 -11.17
C TYR A 57 10.53 5.22 -11.21
N GLN A 58 9.78 4.26 -10.66
CA GLN A 58 8.34 4.11 -10.86
C GLN A 58 7.57 5.37 -10.48
N THR A 59 7.75 5.86 -9.25
CA THR A 59 7.03 7.04 -8.73
C THR A 59 7.30 8.28 -9.58
N ARG A 60 8.58 8.55 -9.90
CA ARG A 60 8.97 9.69 -10.76
C ARG A 60 8.34 9.59 -12.15
N THR A 61 8.34 8.40 -12.75
CA THR A 61 7.75 8.18 -14.08
C THR A 61 6.25 8.38 -14.07
N GLU A 62 5.54 7.83 -13.08
CA GLU A 62 4.09 8.02 -12.95
C GLU A 62 3.73 9.50 -12.79
N MET A 63 4.40 10.22 -11.90
CA MET A 63 4.20 11.66 -11.72
C MET A 63 4.48 12.45 -13.01
N ALA A 64 5.53 12.10 -13.75
CA ALA A 64 5.87 12.76 -15.01
C ALA A 64 4.85 12.49 -16.13
N ILE A 65 4.10 11.39 -16.08
CA ILE A 65 3.00 11.10 -17.01
C ILE A 65 1.75 11.87 -16.59
N LEU A 66 1.39 11.83 -15.29
CA LEU A 66 0.23 12.54 -14.75
C LEU A 66 0.34 14.07 -14.95
N GLY A 67 1.55 14.63 -14.82
CA GLY A 67 1.79 16.06 -15.07
C GLY A 67 1.69 16.50 -16.54
N ARG A 68 1.50 15.56 -17.48
CA ARG A 68 1.26 15.87 -18.91
C ARG A 68 -0.24 15.92 -19.26
N ALA A 69 -1.09 15.36 -18.40
CA ALA A 69 -2.53 15.32 -18.58
C ALA A 69 -3.16 16.64 -18.08
#